data_AF-A0A2V3Y7V6-F1
#
_entry.id   AF-A0A2V3Y7V6-F1
#
_cell.length_a   1.000
_cell.length_b   1.000
_cell.length_c   1.000
_cell.angle_alpha   90.00
_cell.angle_beta   90.00
_cell.angle_gamma   90.00
#
_symmetry.space_group_name_H-M   'P 1'
#
loop_
_entity.id
_entity.type
_entity.pdbx_description
1 polymer ?
#
loop_
_entity_poly.entity_id
_entity_poly.type
_entity_poly.pdbx_seq_one_letter_code
_entity_poly.pdbx_strand_id
1 'polypeptide(L)'
;MMFAKGFGSMLKIPVLCLALSLLSPAAACGAGPDQMQTEGSWVLGADSRWYYCGADGAFKTGWIEVSGKYYYLYEDGHCAMGEVTPDGYRVDENGAWYEVKKEILGVTFSVPARFVPAGVSGNGWTASKDALASLKGKLEAAFGKERLLAIGNDGVEYRERQTEAGKSKTTYLGLYKDYGTNGYRLDIRVRLEPDSIDEKRAATYDYAVFAALLSSVSSSPDQLAEAIVSSWQDQNTYGVSRTAYVAVGDCEVKFEAGDGYGKYFIRPHS
;
A
#
# COMPACT_ATOMS: atom_id res chain seq x y z
N MET A 1 83.12 0.40 -5.29
CA MET A 1 82.95 -1.04 -5.59
C MET A 1 82.03 -1.65 -4.52
N MET A 2 80.94 -2.39 -4.82
CA MET A 2 80.87 -3.74 -5.44
C MET A 2 81.75 -4.75 -4.66
N PHE A 3 81.36 -5.94 -4.20
CA PHE A 3 80.19 -6.86 -4.34
C PHE A 3 80.24 -7.88 -3.16
N ALA A 4 79.28 -8.78 -2.85
CA ALA A 4 77.81 -8.89 -3.03
C ALA A 4 77.29 -10.19 -2.34
N LYS A 5 75.97 -10.25 -2.03
CA LYS A 5 75.18 -11.47 -1.62
C LYS A 5 75.49 -12.03 -0.20
N GLY A 6 74.54 -12.67 0.50
CA GLY A 6 73.09 -12.86 0.27
C GLY A 6 72.53 -14.07 1.03
N PHE A 7 71.23 -14.06 1.36
CA PHE A 7 70.33 -15.18 1.78
C PHE A 7 70.82 -16.20 2.84
N GLY A 8 70.04 -16.61 3.85
CA GLY A 8 68.64 -16.35 4.19
C GLY A 8 68.06 -17.58 4.91
N SER A 9 67.25 -17.40 5.95
CA SER A 9 66.53 -18.52 6.59
C SER A 9 65.22 -18.08 7.24
N MET A 10 64.29 -19.03 7.38
CA MET A 10 62.89 -18.80 7.75
C MET A 10 62.69 -18.64 9.25
N LEU A 11 61.66 -17.87 9.64
CA LEU A 11 60.71 -18.33 10.65
C LEU A 11 59.33 -17.66 10.44
N LYS A 12 58.26 -18.46 10.39
CA LYS A 12 56.87 -17.96 10.39
C LYS A 12 56.39 -17.86 11.84
N ILE A 13 55.79 -16.73 12.20
CA ILE A 13 55.01 -16.58 13.45
C ILE A 13 53.56 -16.26 13.04
N PRO A 14 52.55 -17.04 13.45
CA PRO A 14 51.16 -16.71 13.18
C PRO A 14 50.68 -15.62 14.15
N VAL A 15 50.09 -14.55 13.60
CA VAL A 15 49.45 -13.50 14.39
C VAL A 15 48.06 -13.96 14.80
N LEU A 16 47.82 -14.11 16.11
CA LEU A 16 46.52 -14.38 16.67
C LEU A 16 45.74 -13.06 16.81
N CYS A 17 44.86 -12.76 15.85
CA CYS A 17 44.09 -11.52 15.87
C CYS A 17 42.78 -11.71 16.66
N LEU A 18 42.75 -11.20 17.89
CA LEU A 18 41.53 -11.11 18.69
C LEU A 18 40.66 -9.98 18.13
N ALA A 19 39.44 -10.30 17.66
CA ALA A 19 38.45 -9.30 17.25
C ALA A 19 37.28 -9.28 18.23
N LEU A 20 37.28 -8.29 19.12
CA LEU A 20 36.18 -7.98 20.03
C LEU A 20 35.17 -7.11 19.27
N SER A 21 33.97 -7.64 18.97
CA SER A 21 32.85 -6.85 18.42
C SER A 21 31.80 -6.54 19.48
N LEU A 22 31.37 -5.29 19.51
CA LEU A 22 30.53 -4.69 20.56
C LEU A 22 29.06 -5.13 20.48
N LEU A 23 28.38 -5.05 21.62
CA LEU A 23 26.95 -5.27 21.76
C LEU A 23 26.16 -3.94 21.64
N SER A 24 24.94 -4.03 21.07
CA SER A 24 23.79 -3.09 21.18
C SER A 24 23.60 -2.05 20.06
N PRO A 25 22.36 -1.55 19.83
CA PRO A 25 21.04 -2.01 20.29
C PRO A 25 20.03 -2.29 19.14
N ALA A 26 18.83 -2.78 19.49
CA ALA A 26 17.73 -3.02 18.55
C ALA A 26 16.94 -1.73 18.19
N ALA A 27 16.40 -1.65 16.96
CA ALA A 27 14.95 -1.50 16.69
C ALA A 27 14.59 -0.99 15.26
N ALA A 28 13.79 -1.82 14.57
CA ALA A 28 12.60 -1.45 13.77
C ALA A 28 12.67 -0.84 12.35
N CYS A 29 11.69 -1.33 11.56
CA CYS A 29 11.06 -0.76 10.34
C CYS A 29 11.70 -1.09 8.97
N GLY A 30 10.99 -1.89 8.16
CA GLY A 30 11.23 -2.00 6.70
C GLY A 30 11.59 -3.39 6.15
N ALA A 31 10.88 -4.45 6.52
CA ALA A 31 11.09 -5.78 5.91
C ALA A 31 10.38 -5.88 4.54
N GLY A 32 11.17 -5.89 3.46
CA GLY A 32 10.79 -6.61 2.24
C GLY A 32 11.01 -8.11 2.42
N PRO A 33 10.73 -8.95 1.40
CA PRO A 33 11.09 -10.38 1.46
C PRO A 33 12.62 -10.52 1.56
N ASP A 34 13.11 -10.92 2.74
CA ASP A 34 14.54 -10.97 3.06
C ASP A 34 15.27 -12.07 2.26
N GLN A 35 15.96 -11.63 1.20
CA GLN A 35 17.19 -12.16 0.61
C GLN A 35 17.47 -13.67 0.78
N MET A 36 17.18 -14.45 -0.27
CA MET A 36 17.77 -15.79 -0.44
C MET A 36 18.09 -16.07 -1.92
N GLN A 37 19.30 -15.67 -2.34
CA GLN A 37 19.84 -16.11 -3.64
C GLN A 37 19.98 -17.63 -3.63
N THR A 38 19.33 -18.32 -4.58
CA THR A 38 19.53 -19.75 -4.81
C THR A 38 19.79 -20.01 -6.28
N GLU A 39 20.92 -20.66 -6.57
CA GLU A 39 21.17 -21.24 -7.89
C GLU A 39 20.14 -22.35 -8.13
N GLY A 40 19.30 -22.15 -9.14
CA GLY A 40 18.16 -22.99 -9.43
C GLY A 40 17.62 -22.74 -10.84
N SER A 41 16.60 -23.51 -11.22
CA SER A 41 16.07 -23.49 -12.60
C SER A 41 14.55 -23.67 -12.63
N TRP A 42 13.94 -23.01 -13.61
CA TRP A 42 12.52 -23.16 -13.92
C TRP A 42 12.27 -24.50 -14.64
N VAL A 43 11.26 -25.23 -14.17
CA VAL A 43 10.83 -26.52 -14.71
C VAL A 43 9.33 -26.45 -14.98
N LEU A 44 8.91 -26.88 -16.18
CA LEU A 44 7.50 -27.04 -16.51
C LEU A 44 7.04 -28.45 -16.12
N GLY A 45 6.04 -28.54 -15.24
CA GLY A 45 5.46 -29.79 -14.78
C GLY A 45 4.58 -30.47 -15.83
N ALA A 46 4.32 -31.77 -15.64
CA ALA A 46 3.44 -32.55 -16.52
C ALA A 46 1.96 -32.10 -16.46
N ASP A 47 1.60 -31.33 -15.43
CA ASP A 47 0.32 -30.64 -15.24
C ASP A 47 0.27 -29.25 -15.89
N SER A 48 1.29 -28.87 -16.67
CA SER A 48 1.45 -27.56 -17.32
C SER A 48 1.64 -26.38 -16.36
N ARG A 49 2.02 -26.62 -15.09
CA ARG A 49 2.37 -25.56 -14.14
C ARG A 49 3.89 -25.37 -14.03
N TRP A 50 4.33 -24.17 -13.67
CA TRP A 50 5.76 -23.85 -13.51
C TRP A 50 6.23 -24.09 -12.09
N TYR A 51 7.46 -24.57 -11.94
CA TYR A 51 8.14 -24.88 -10.68
C TYR A 51 9.55 -24.29 -10.71
N TYR A 52 10.12 -23.96 -9.55
CA TYR A 52 11.54 -23.61 -9.45
C TYR A 52 12.27 -24.64 -8.58
N CYS A 53 13.23 -25.36 -9.15
CA CYS A 53 14.04 -26.32 -8.43
C CYS A 53 15.40 -25.72 -8.04
N GLY A 54 15.84 -25.93 -6.80
CA GLY A 54 17.21 -25.61 -6.39
C GLY A 54 18.23 -26.56 -7.01
N ALA A 55 19.52 -26.27 -6.81
CA ALA A 55 20.63 -27.13 -7.22
C ALA A 55 20.60 -28.57 -6.62
N ASP A 56 19.83 -28.77 -5.55
CA ASP A 56 19.52 -30.06 -4.94
C ASP A 56 18.41 -30.86 -5.66
N GLY A 57 17.77 -30.28 -6.67
CA GLY A 57 16.64 -30.86 -7.40
C GLY A 57 15.31 -30.78 -6.66
N ALA A 58 15.29 -30.23 -5.44
CA ALA A 58 14.05 -30.01 -4.69
C ALA A 58 13.36 -28.74 -5.18
N PHE A 59 12.03 -28.80 -5.37
CA PHE A 59 11.23 -27.62 -5.64
C PHE A 59 11.24 -26.67 -4.44
N LYS A 60 11.29 -25.36 -4.72
CA LYS A 60 11.14 -24.32 -3.71
C LYS A 60 9.65 -24.07 -3.44
N THR A 61 9.36 -23.41 -2.33
CA THR A 61 8.03 -22.96 -1.89
C THR A 61 8.16 -21.58 -1.25
N GLY A 62 7.09 -20.79 -1.23
CA GLY A 62 7.10 -19.41 -0.79
C GLY A 62 7.73 -18.44 -1.80
N TRP A 63 8.14 -17.27 -1.32
CA TRP A 63 8.78 -16.24 -2.14
C TRP A 63 10.22 -16.60 -2.51
N ILE A 64 10.55 -16.51 -3.80
CA ILE A 64 11.92 -16.64 -4.33
C ILE A 64 12.31 -15.39 -5.12
N GLU A 65 13.59 -15.06 -5.14
CA GLU A 65 14.16 -14.02 -6.01
C GLU A 65 14.93 -14.67 -7.17
N VAL A 66 14.54 -14.39 -8.41
CA VAL A 66 15.22 -14.87 -9.62
C VAL A 66 15.52 -13.67 -10.51
N SER A 67 16.80 -13.38 -10.72
CA SER A 67 17.28 -12.26 -11.56
C SER A 67 16.69 -10.89 -11.22
N GLY A 68 16.54 -10.57 -9.93
CA GLY A 68 15.98 -9.30 -9.45
C GLY A 68 14.45 -9.17 -9.56
N LYS A 69 13.75 -10.26 -9.90
CA LYS A 69 12.29 -10.38 -9.85
C LYS A 69 11.89 -11.36 -8.76
N TYR A 70 10.78 -11.08 -8.08
CA TYR A 70 10.22 -11.96 -7.04
C TYR A 70 9.09 -12.81 -7.62
N TYR A 71 9.01 -14.06 -7.21
CA TYR A 71 7.99 -15.04 -7.63
C TYR A 71 7.47 -15.78 -6.40
N TYR A 72 6.18 -16.10 -6.38
CA TYR A 72 5.58 -16.87 -5.29
C TYR A 72 5.31 -18.30 -5.74
N LEU A 73 5.79 -19.27 -4.99
CA LEU A 73 5.48 -20.68 -5.17
C LEU A 73 4.56 -21.16 -4.04
N TYR A 74 3.48 -21.85 -4.39
CA TYR A 74 2.56 -22.47 -3.44
C TYR A 74 3.21 -23.66 -2.70
N GLU A 75 2.53 -24.20 -1.68
CA GLU A 75 3.03 -25.31 -0.85
C GLU A 75 3.27 -26.62 -1.63
N ASP A 76 2.52 -26.84 -2.73
CA ASP A 76 2.74 -27.94 -3.68
C ASP A 76 3.80 -27.59 -4.75
N GLY A 77 4.49 -26.46 -4.63
CA GLY A 77 5.65 -26.04 -5.42
C GLY A 77 5.36 -25.26 -6.70
N HIS A 78 4.10 -25.14 -7.12
CA HIS A 78 3.77 -24.45 -8.38
C HIS A 78 3.81 -22.93 -8.23
N CYS A 79 4.18 -22.23 -9.30
CA CYS A 79 4.26 -20.77 -9.34
C CYS A 79 2.88 -20.15 -9.52
N ALA A 80 2.59 -19.13 -8.71
CA ALA A 80 1.47 -18.23 -8.94
C ALA A 80 1.71 -17.42 -10.22
N MET A 81 0.71 -17.28 -11.09
CA MET A 81 0.84 -16.60 -12.38
C MET A 81 -0.48 -15.91 -12.77
N GLY A 82 -0.42 -14.60 -13.04
CA GLY A 82 -1.58 -13.80 -13.45
C GLY A 82 -2.63 -13.57 -12.36
N GLU A 83 -2.24 -13.67 -11.09
CA GLU A 83 -3.18 -13.74 -9.95
C GLU A 83 -2.73 -12.90 -8.74
N VAL A 84 -3.51 -12.99 -7.66
CA VAL A 84 -3.19 -12.42 -6.35
C VAL A 84 -2.81 -13.55 -5.40
N THR A 85 -1.58 -13.50 -4.87
CA THR A 85 -1.05 -14.50 -3.94
C THR A 85 -1.85 -14.53 -2.62
N PRO A 86 -1.83 -15.65 -1.86
CA PRO A 86 -2.59 -15.75 -0.60
C PRO A 86 -2.29 -14.65 0.41
N ASP A 87 -1.03 -14.23 0.51
CA ASP A 87 -0.57 -13.13 1.37
C ASP A 87 -0.94 -11.73 0.84
N GLY A 88 -1.37 -11.62 -0.42
CA GLY A 88 -2.02 -10.42 -0.97
C GLY A 88 -1.14 -9.53 -1.84
N TYR A 89 -0.30 -10.13 -2.69
CA TYR A 89 0.49 -9.42 -3.69
C TYR A 89 0.06 -9.81 -5.12
N ARG A 90 0.26 -8.91 -6.09
CA ARG A 90 -0.01 -9.21 -7.50
C ARG A 90 1.22 -9.84 -8.16
N VAL A 91 1.01 -10.85 -8.99
CA VAL A 91 2.00 -11.39 -9.92
C VAL A 91 1.51 -11.27 -11.36
N ASP A 92 2.40 -10.97 -12.30
CA ASP A 92 2.07 -10.83 -13.72
C ASP A 92 1.80 -12.21 -14.37
N GLU A 93 1.44 -12.22 -15.66
CA GLU A 93 1.20 -13.46 -16.43
C GLU A 93 2.43 -14.41 -16.47
N ASN A 94 3.62 -13.94 -16.10
CA ASN A 94 4.86 -14.71 -16.01
C ASN A 94 5.20 -15.10 -14.55
N GLY A 95 4.32 -14.80 -13.59
CA GLY A 95 4.51 -15.02 -12.16
C GLY A 95 5.39 -13.99 -11.45
N ALA A 96 5.87 -12.96 -12.15
CA ALA A 96 6.72 -11.94 -11.57
C ALA A 96 5.89 -10.93 -10.77
N TRP A 97 6.26 -10.74 -9.51
CA TRP A 97 5.69 -9.72 -8.64
C TRP A 97 5.82 -8.31 -9.24
N TYR A 98 4.75 -7.53 -9.11
CA TYR A 98 4.76 -6.11 -9.47
C TYR A 98 3.91 -5.27 -8.52
N GLU A 99 4.31 -4.01 -8.38
CA GLU A 99 3.63 -3.02 -7.54
C GLU A 99 2.87 -2.03 -8.40
N VAL A 100 1.58 -1.81 -8.10
CA VAL A 100 0.77 -0.77 -8.75
C VAL A 100 0.91 0.52 -7.96
N LYS A 101 1.36 1.60 -8.63
CA LYS A 101 1.60 2.91 -8.01
C LYS A 101 0.68 3.96 -8.60
N LYS A 102 0.16 4.84 -7.73
CA LYS A 102 -0.64 6.01 -8.11
C LYS A 102 0.01 7.28 -7.56
N GLU A 103 0.22 8.27 -8.40
CA GLU A 103 0.71 9.58 -7.99
C GLU A 103 -0.46 10.51 -7.64
N ILE A 104 -0.44 11.09 -6.44
CA ILE A 104 -1.46 12.02 -5.96
C ILE A 104 -0.74 13.24 -5.37
N LEU A 105 -0.86 14.40 -6.02
CA LEU A 105 -0.16 15.65 -5.64
C LEU A 105 1.38 15.47 -5.55
N GLY A 106 1.95 14.59 -6.37
CA GLY A 106 3.37 14.20 -6.32
C GLY A 106 3.75 13.49 -5.01
N VAL A 107 2.84 12.65 -4.51
CA VAL A 107 3.05 11.64 -3.47
C VAL A 107 2.65 10.30 -4.08
N THR A 108 3.54 9.31 -3.98
CA THR A 108 3.30 7.97 -4.52
C THR A 108 2.54 7.13 -3.50
N PHE A 109 1.42 6.55 -3.92
CA PHE A 109 0.61 5.58 -3.17
C PHE A 109 0.75 4.20 -3.79
N SER A 110 1.07 3.20 -2.95
CA SER A 110 1.07 1.78 -3.33
C SER A 110 -0.36 1.24 -3.26
N VAL A 111 -0.94 0.90 -4.41
CA VAL A 111 -2.33 0.42 -4.51
C VAL A 111 -2.38 -1.07 -4.13
N PRO A 112 -3.13 -1.46 -3.09
CA PRO A 112 -3.15 -2.83 -2.56
C PRO A 112 -3.65 -3.83 -3.60
N ALA A 113 -3.26 -5.11 -3.51
CA ALA A 113 -3.63 -6.14 -4.50
C ALA A 113 -5.12 -6.50 -4.50
N ARG A 114 -5.77 -6.32 -3.35
CA ARG A 114 -7.17 -6.59 -3.05
C ARG A 114 -7.65 -5.58 -2.01
N PHE A 115 -8.95 -5.53 -1.75
CA PHE A 115 -9.50 -4.67 -0.71
C PHE A 115 -8.83 -4.97 0.64
N VAL A 116 -8.42 -3.94 1.36
CA VAL A 116 -7.77 -4.03 2.68
C VAL A 116 -8.85 -3.92 3.75
N PRO A 117 -9.26 -5.01 4.41
CA PRO A 117 -10.33 -4.94 5.40
C PRO A 117 -9.89 -4.17 6.65
N ALA A 118 -10.83 -3.54 7.35
CA ALA A 118 -10.52 -2.71 8.52
C ALA A 118 -9.71 -3.43 9.59
N GLY A 119 -10.00 -4.71 9.85
CA GLY A 119 -9.24 -5.55 10.80
C GLY A 119 -7.78 -5.81 10.39
N VAL A 120 -7.46 -5.77 9.09
CA VAL A 120 -6.10 -5.98 8.55
C VAL A 120 -5.31 -4.67 8.51
N SER A 121 -5.98 -3.54 8.31
CA SER A 121 -5.34 -2.21 8.15
C SER A 121 -4.54 -1.69 9.36
N GLY A 122 -4.69 -2.33 10.54
CA GLY A 122 -3.85 -2.14 11.72
C GLY A 122 -3.79 -0.71 12.31
N ASN A 123 -2.86 -0.49 13.23
CA ASN A 123 -2.61 0.85 13.83
C ASN A 123 -1.86 1.76 12.84
N GLY A 124 -2.61 2.28 11.87
CA GLY A 124 -2.18 3.39 11.02
C GLY A 124 -2.05 3.08 9.54
N TRP A 125 -2.98 2.32 8.93
CA TRP A 125 -3.11 2.23 7.47
C TRP A 125 -1.87 1.60 6.82
N THR A 126 -1.48 0.41 7.27
CA THR A 126 -0.14 -0.19 7.13
C THR A 126 0.58 0.06 5.80
N ALA A 127 -0.06 -0.13 4.65
CA ALA A 127 0.55 0.04 3.32
C ALA A 127 0.59 1.50 2.81
N SER A 128 -0.20 2.41 3.39
CA SER A 128 -0.36 3.81 2.94
C SER A 128 0.03 4.85 4.00
N LYS A 129 0.50 4.44 5.17
CA LYS A 129 0.83 5.32 6.31
C LYS A 129 1.74 6.48 5.92
N ASP A 130 2.83 6.17 5.22
CA ASP A 130 3.88 7.13 4.88
C ASP A 130 3.47 8.01 3.70
N ALA A 131 2.65 7.47 2.78
CA ALA A 131 2.01 8.25 1.71
C ALA A 131 0.98 9.24 2.28
N LEU A 132 0.14 8.82 3.23
CA LEU A 132 -0.79 9.69 3.94
C LEU A 132 -0.06 10.76 4.77
N ALA A 133 1.04 10.41 5.43
CA ALA A 133 1.89 11.37 6.16
C ALA A 133 2.56 12.39 5.21
N SER A 134 3.01 11.94 4.03
CA SER A 134 3.56 12.81 2.99
C SER A 134 2.50 13.74 2.39
N LEU A 135 1.29 13.22 2.13
CA LEU A 135 0.13 13.99 1.69
C LEU A 135 -0.29 15.04 2.73
N LYS A 136 -0.27 14.69 4.02
CA LYS A 136 -0.45 15.65 5.11
C LYS A 136 0.56 16.80 5.03
N GLY A 137 1.84 16.49 4.81
CA GLY A 137 2.88 17.52 4.63
C GLY A 137 2.63 18.42 3.41
N LYS A 138 2.17 17.85 2.28
CA LYS A 138 1.78 18.62 1.08
C LYS A 138 0.58 19.55 1.35
N LEU A 139 -0.39 19.10 2.13
CA LEU A 139 -1.54 19.92 2.55
C LEU A 139 -1.14 21.05 3.49
N GLU A 140 -0.28 20.77 4.48
CA GLU A 140 0.27 21.78 5.39
C GLU A 140 1.13 22.82 4.64
N ALA A 141 1.89 22.42 3.62
CA ALA A 141 2.60 23.35 2.74
C ALA A 141 1.66 24.15 1.83
N ALA A 142 0.49 23.61 1.46
CA ALA A 142 -0.44 24.24 0.53
C ALA A 142 -1.39 25.24 1.19
N PHE A 143 -1.98 24.86 2.33
CA PHE A 143 -3.02 25.62 3.05
C PHE A 143 -2.57 26.05 4.46
N GLY A 144 -1.27 25.90 4.78
CA GLY A 144 -0.73 26.22 6.09
C GLY A 144 -1.36 25.35 7.17
N LYS A 145 -2.27 25.95 7.94
CA LYS A 145 -3.03 25.24 8.97
C LYS A 145 -4.55 25.36 8.79
N GLU A 146 -5.02 25.81 7.63
CA GLU A 146 -6.45 25.97 7.37
C GLU A 146 -7.11 24.63 7.04
N ARG A 147 -6.44 23.79 6.24
CA ARG A 147 -6.90 22.44 5.89
C ARG A 147 -5.82 21.41 6.24
N LEU A 148 -6.19 20.42 7.04
CA LEU A 148 -5.27 19.45 7.64
C LEU A 148 -5.78 18.02 7.46
N LEU A 149 -4.85 17.08 7.23
CA LEU A 149 -5.11 15.65 7.29
C LEU A 149 -4.77 15.12 8.69
N ALA A 150 -5.77 14.71 9.44
CA ALA A 150 -5.62 14.10 10.76
C ALA A 150 -5.71 12.57 10.62
N ILE A 151 -4.57 11.90 10.72
CA ILE A 151 -4.45 10.45 10.61
C ILE A 151 -4.53 9.86 12.02
N GLY A 152 -5.62 9.15 12.32
CA GLY A 152 -5.82 8.36 13.53
C GLY A 152 -5.81 6.85 13.25
N ASN A 153 -5.88 6.06 14.31
CA ASN A 153 -5.90 4.59 14.21
C ASN A 153 -7.19 4.08 13.55
N ASP A 154 -8.33 4.70 13.85
CA ASP A 154 -9.66 4.28 13.40
C ASP A 154 -10.27 5.17 12.31
N GLY A 155 -9.55 6.22 11.90
CA GLY A 155 -10.04 7.12 10.85
C GLY A 155 -8.98 8.11 10.36
N VAL A 156 -9.10 8.53 9.10
CA VAL A 156 -8.40 9.69 8.54
C VAL A 156 -9.41 10.78 8.26
N GLU A 157 -9.23 11.95 8.86
CA GLU A 157 -10.11 13.11 8.68
C GLU A 157 -9.40 14.23 7.95
N TYR A 158 -9.99 14.71 6.86
CA TYR A 158 -9.59 15.94 6.21
C TYR A 158 -10.50 17.08 6.68
N ARG A 159 -9.93 18.03 7.41
CA ARG A 159 -10.70 18.96 8.24
C ARG A 159 -10.00 20.28 8.48
N GLU A 160 -10.78 21.25 8.95
CA GLU A 160 -10.27 22.53 9.45
C GLU A 160 -9.49 22.38 10.76
N ARG A 161 -8.52 23.27 10.97
CA ARG A 161 -7.93 23.45 12.30
C ARG A 161 -8.88 24.22 13.20
N GLN A 162 -9.15 23.63 14.36
CA GLN A 162 -9.75 24.37 15.47
C GLN A 162 -8.75 25.42 15.98
N THR A 163 -9.11 26.69 15.82
CA THR A 163 -8.34 27.86 16.27
C THR A 163 -8.74 28.35 17.66
N GLU A 164 -9.95 28.02 18.13
CA GLU A 164 -10.51 28.47 19.41
C GLU A 164 -11.13 27.31 20.20
N ALA A 165 -11.01 27.38 21.54
CA ALA A 165 -11.69 26.44 22.44
C ALA A 165 -13.21 26.58 22.30
N GLY A 166 -13.91 25.46 22.10
CA GLY A 166 -15.37 25.42 21.95
C GLY A 166 -15.90 25.58 20.51
N LYS A 167 -15.11 26.05 19.53
CA LYS A 167 -15.52 26.01 18.12
C LYS A 167 -15.48 24.59 17.55
N SER A 168 -16.52 24.23 16.78
CA SER A 168 -16.57 22.96 16.05
C SER A 168 -15.54 22.91 14.92
N LYS A 169 -15.09 21.71 14.54
CA LYS A 169 -14.24 21.47 13.37
C LYS A 169 -15.12 21.07 12.19
N THR A 170 -14.94 21.74 11.05
CA THR A 170 -15.53 21.27 9.79
C THR A 170 -14.69 20.12 9.25
N THR A 171 -15.22 18.90 9.27
CA THR A 171 -14.67 17.77 8.51
C THR A 171 -15.24 17.81 7.10
N TYR A 172 -14.37 17.89 6.10
CA TYR A 172 -14.72 17.91 4.68
C TYR A 172 -14.85 16.49 4.10
N LEU A 173 -13.91 15.61 4.46
CA LEU A 173 -13.87 14.20 4.11
C LEU A 173 -13.42 13.42 5.34
N GLY A 174 -13.95 12.22 5.57
CA GLY A 174 -13.48 11.35 6.63
C GLY A 174 -13.67 9.88 6.28
N LEU A 175 -12.57 9.11 6.22
CA LEU A 175 -12.62 7.66 6.07
C LEU A 175 -12.41 7.01 7.43
N TYR A 176 -13.44 6.36 7.95
CA TYR A 176 -13.47 5.72 9.27
C TYR A 176 -13.59 4.22 9.13
N LYS A 177 -12.94 3.45 10.00
CA LYS A 177 -13.08 2.00 10.03
C LYS A 177 -14.44 1.58 10.56
N ASP A 178 -15.07 0.64 9.88
CA ASP A 178 -16.24 -0.08 10.35
C ASP A 178 -15.87 -1.56 10.57
N TYR A 179 -15.49 -1.87 11.80
CA TYR A 179 -15.16 -3.23 12.21
C TYR A 179 -16.37 -4.19 12.16
N GLY A 180 -17.62 -3.68 12.13
CA GLY A 180 -18.82 -4.50 12.04
C GLY A 180 -19.07 -5.06 10.63
N THR A 181 -18.70 -4.31 9.60
CA THR A 181 -18.70 -4.77 8.20
C THR A 181 -17.32 -5.19 7.69
N ASN A 182 -16.29 -5.11 8.54
CA ASN A 182 -14.87 -5.22 8.20
C ASN A 182 -14.44 -4.25 7.07
N GLY A 183 -15.15 -3.14 6.93
CA GLY A 183 -15.03 -2.14 5.88
C GLY A 183 -14.81 -0.74 6.43
N TYR A 184 -15.30 0.27 5.74
CA TYR A 184 -15.13 1.67 6.09
C TYR A 184 -16.41 2.47 5.87
N ARG A 185 -16.59 3.52 6.67
CA ARG A 185 -17.52 4.62 6.41
C ARG A 185 -16.75 5.80 5.86
N LEU A 186 -17.06 6.24 4.65
CA LEU A 186 -16.58 7.48 4.05
C LEU A 186 -17.65 8.56 4.16
N ASP A 187 -17.36 9.62 4.92
CA ASP A 187 -18.20 10.82 5.00
C ASP A 187 -17.69 11.88 4.01
N ILE A 188 -18.59 12.46 3.19
CA ILE A 188 -18.29 13.49 2.19
C ILE A 188 -19.17 14.73 2.42
N ARG A 189 -18.54 15.89 2.62
CA ARG A 189 -19.20 17.19 2.83
C ARG A 189 -18.87 18.24 1.78
N VAL A 190 -18.05 17.89 0.80
CA VAL A 190 -17.53 18.79 -0.24
C VAL A 190 -17.92 18.30 -1.62
N ARG A 191 -17.93 19.22 -2.59
CA ARG A 191 -18.06 18.88 -4.01
C ARG A 191 -16.72 18.30 -4.49
N LEU A 192 -16.78 17.15 -5.15
CA LEU A 192 -15.61 16.42 -5.65
C LEU A 192 -15.49 16.64 -7.16
N GLU A 193 -14.41 17.28 -7.61
CA GLU A 193 -14.25 17.69 -9.02
C GLU A 193 -12.98 17.03 -9.60
N PRO A 194 -13.10 15.88 -10.31
CA PRO A 194 -11.94 15.17 -10.87
C PRO A 194 -11.22 16.01 -11.93
N ASP A 195 -11.98 16.66 -12.81
CA ASP A 195 -11.49 17.40 -13.97
C ASP A 195 -11.45 18.92 -13.73
N SER A 196 -11.06 19.37 -12.52
CA SER A 196 -10.94 20.79 -12.19
C SER A 196 -9.73 21.43 -12.91
N ILE A 197 -9.84 21.64 -14.23
CA ILE A 197 -8.82 22.27 -15.08
C ILE A 197 -8.72 23.78 -14.76
N ASP A 198 -9.79 24.40 -14.27
CA ASP A 198 -9.85 25.83 -13.95
C ASP A 198 -10.37 26.13 -12.52
N GLU A 199 -9.70 27.10 -11.89
CA GLU A 199 -10.25 28.07 -10.91
C GLU A 199 -10.55 27.75 -9.42
N LYS A 200 -10.14 26.61 -8.82
CA LYS A 200 -10.05 26.59 -7.33
C LYS A 200 -9.07 25.55 -6.74
N ARG A 201 -7.93 26.05 -6.22
CA ARG A 201 -6.88 25.25 -5.54
C ARG A 201 -7.43 24.31 -4.46
N ALA A 202 -8.52 24.67 -3.78
CA ALA A 202 -9.16 23.78 -2.80
C ALA A 202 -9.77 22.53 -3.45
N ALA A 203 -10.57 22.67 -4.52
CA ALA A 203 -11.32 21.55 -5.13
C ALA A 203 -10.40 20.43 -5.64
N THR A 204 -9.28 20.79 -6.28
CA THR A 204 -8.26 19.83 -6.74
C THR A 204 -7.66 19.02 -5.59
N TYR A 205 -7.39 19.66 -4.44
CA TYR A 205 -6.87 18.97 -3.26
C TYR A 205 -7.96 18.16 -2.55
N ASP A 206 -9.21 18.60 -2.56
CA ASP A 206 -10.35 17.88 -1.99
C ASP A 206 -10.56 16.56 -2.74
N TYR A 207 -10.55 16.58 -4.09
CA TYR A 207 -10.59 15.37 -4.89
C TYR A 207 -9.34 14.49 -4.70
N ALA A 208 -8.14 15.08 -4.66
CA ALA A 208 -6.90 14.34 -4.45
C ALA A 208 -6.87 13.61 -3.09
N VAL A 209 -7.35 14.25 -2.02
CA VAL A 209 -7.47 13.60 -0.71
C VAL A 209 -8.49 12.47 -0.74
N PHE A 210 -9.66 12.68 -1.36
CA PHE A 210 -10.64 11.62 -1.58
C PHE A 210 -10.04 10.41 -2.32
N ALA A 211 -9.35 10.64 -3.44
CA ALA A 211 -8.67 9.59 -4.20
C ALA A 211 -7.58 8.87 -3.38
N ALA A 212 -6.83 9.59 -2.53
CA ALA A 212 -5.83 9.00 -1.64
C ALA A 212 -6.44 8.11 -0.55
N LEU A 213 -7.59 8.52 0.01
CA LEU A 213 -8.33 7.70 0.99
C LEU A 213 -8.77 6.38 0.35
N LEU A 214 -9.35 6.41 -0.86
CA LEU A 214 -9.76 5.20 -1.58
C LEU A 214 -8.56 4.32 -1.99
N SER A 215 -7.48 4.94 -2.46
CA SER A 215 -6.24 4.24 -2.84
C SER A 215 -5.55 3.52 -1.67
N SER A 216 -5.87 3.90 -0.43
CA SER A 216 -5.35 3.25 0.77
C SER A 216 -6.09 1.96 1.17
N VAL A 217 -7.24 1.67 0.55
CA VAL A 217 -8.11 0.55 0.93
C VAL A 217 -8.59 -0.33 -0.23
N SER A 218 -8.66 0.16 -1.46
CA SER A 218 -9.13 -0.58 -2.64
C SER A 218 -8.01 -0.78 -3.67
N SER A 219 -8.04 -1.95 -4.31
CA SER A 219 -7.24 -2.34 -5.47
C SER A 219 -7.71 -1.71 -6.79
N SER A 220 -8.95 -1.21 -6.81
CA SER A 220 -9.62 -0.53 -7.93
C SER A 220 -10.12 0.87 -7.52
N PRO A 221 -9.25 1.74 -6.97
CA PRO A 221 -9.68 2.96 -6.30
C PRO A 221 -10.32 3.99 -7.24
N ASP A 222 -9.97 3.97 -8.54
CA ASP A 222 -10.56 4.86 -9.54
C ASP A 222 -12.00 4.47 -9.90
N GLN A 223 -12.29 3.16 -10.01
CA GLN A 223 -13.66 2.67 -10.21
C GLN A 223 -14.55 2.98 -9.00
N LEU A 224 -13.99 2.81 -7.80
CA LEU A 224 -14.64 3.19 -6.54
C LEU A 224 -14.86 4.70 -6.44
N ALA A 225 -13.89 5.50 -6.89
CA ALA A 225 -14.02 6.96 -6.96
C ALA A 225 -15.15 7.38 -7.91
N GLU A 226 -15.21 6.81 -9.11
CA GLU A 226 -16.24 7.09 -10.11
C GLU A 226 -17.65 6.71 -9.61
N ALA A 227 -17.80 5.54 -8.99
CA ALA A 227 -19.07 5.12 -8.41
C ALA A 227 -19.58 6.08 -7.32
N ILE A 228 -18.70 6.51 -6.43
CA ILE A 228 -19.04 7.44 -5.33
C ILE A 228 -19.29 8.87 -5.85
N VAL A 229 -18.48 9.37 -6.78
CA VAL A 229 -18.65 10.72 -7.35
C VAL A 229 -19.91 10.81 -8.20
N SER A 230 -20.16 9.84 -9.08
CA SER A 230 -21.37 9.81 -9.90
C SER A 230 -22.63 9.76 -9.05
N SER A 231 -22.67 8.95 -7.99
CA SER A 231 -23.81 8.90 -7.06
C SER A 231 -23.95 10.16 -6.19
N TRP A 232 -22.84 10.83 -5.86
CA TRP A 232 -22.84 12.10 -5.12
C TRP A 232 -23.29 13.30 -5.97
N GLN A 233 -23.17 13.21 -7.29
CA GLN A 233 -23.53 14.25 -8.26
C GLN A 233 -24.78 13.91 -9.08
N ASP A 234 -25.70 13.14 -8.50
CA ASP A 234 -27.02 12.79 -9.03
C ASP A 234 -27.03 12.04 -10.38
N GLN A 235 -25.89 11.55 -10.88
CA GLN A 235 -25.81 10.68 -12.07
C GLN A 235 -26.02 9.20 -11.72
N ASN A 236 -25.41 8.76 -10.62
CA ASN A 236 -25.43 7.40 -10.07
C ASN A 236 -25.26 6.27 -11.11
N THR A 237 -24.23 6.37 -11.97
CA THR A 237 -24.01 5.44 -13.10
C THR A 237 -23.81 3.98 -12.66
N TYR A 238 -23.29 3.77 -11.45
CA TYR A 238 -23.09 2.45 -10.84
C TYR A 238 -24.32 1.95 -10.07
N GLY A 239 -25.40 2.72 -9.97
CA GLY A 239 -26.64 2.31 -9.29
C GLY A 239 -26.51 2.15 -7.77
N VAL A 240 -25.57 2.87 -7.13
CA VAL A 240 -25.32 2.84 -5.68
C VAL A 240 -26.64 3.05 -4.92
N SER A 241 -26.97 2.09 -4.08
CA SER A 241 -28.28 1.98 -3.43
C SER A 241 -28.28 2.56 -2.02
N ARG A 242 -29.46 2.98 -1.55
CA ARG A 242 -29.72 3.39 -0.16
C ARG A 242 -30.08 2.23 0.78
N THR A 243 -30.42 1.07 0.23
CA THR A 243 -30.97 -0.08 0.98
C THR A 243 -30.13 -1.34 0.83
N ALA A 244 -29.30 -1.43 -0.19
CA ALA A 244 -28.47 -2.59 -0.51
C ALA A 244 -27.02 -2.15 -0.81
N TYR A 245 -26.10 -3.11 -0.65
CA TYR A 245 -24.74 -2.96 -1.16
C TYR A 245 -24.69 -3.28 -2.65
N VAL A 246 -23.85 -2.56 -3.39
CA VAL A 246 -23.65 -2.70 -4.83
C VAL A 246 -22.16 -2.95 -5.08
N ALA A 247 -21.83 -3.99 -5.85
CA ALA A 247 -20.45 -4.34 -6.15
C ALA A 247 -19.78 -3.26 -7.04
N VAL A 248 -18.59 -2.82 -6.66
CA VAL A 248 -17.75 -1.85 -7.37
C VAL A 248 -16.30 -2.32 -7.26
N GLY A 249 -15.82 -3.00 -8.31
CA GLY A 249 -14.48 -3.58 -8.33
C GLY A 249 -14.30 -4.63 -7.22
N ASP A 250 -13.35 -4.40 -6.32
CA ASP A 250 -13.02 -5.30 -5.20
C ASP A 250 -13.84 -5.10 -3.92
N CYS A 251 -14.80 -4.19 -3.95
CA CYS A 251 -15.57 -3.78 -2.79
C CYS A 251 -17.07 -3.69 -3.10
N GLU A 252 -17.88 -3.49 -2.07
CA GLU A 252 -19.29 -3.15 -2.23
C GLU A 252 -19.62 -1.86 -1.52
N VAL A 253 -20.46 -1.04 -2.16
CA VAL A 253 -20.79 0.31 -1.71
C VAL A 253 -22.30 0.43 -1.45
N LYS A 254 -22.65 1.02 -0.31
CA LYS A 254 -24.02 1.47 0.02
C LYS A 254 -23.97 2.94 0.42
N PHE A 255 -24.93 3.75 -0.02
CA PHE A 255 -25.06 5.16 0.35
C PHE A 255 -26.11 5.37 1.44
N GLU A 256 -25.85 6.26 2.40
CA GLU A 256 -26.85 6.79 3.32
C GLU A 256 -26.76 8.31 3.36
N ALA A 257 -27.92 8.99 3.34
CA ALA A 257 -27.97 10.43 3.50
C ALA A 257 -27.69 10.83 4.95
N GLY A 258 -26.68 11.67 5.16
CA GLY A 258 -26.47 12.42 6.39
C GLY A 258 -27.10 13.82 6.32
N ASP A 259 -27.21 14.47 7.48
CA ASP A 259 -27.67 15.85 7.59
C ASP A 259 -26.61 16.82 7.05
N GLY A 260 -26.72 17.18 5.76
CA GLY A 260 -25.75 18.01 5.04
C GLY A 260 -24.48 17.29 4.57
N TYR A 261 -24.46 15.95 4.52
CA TYR A 261 -23.32 15.17 4.03
C TYR A 261 -23.72 13.79 3.49
N GLY A 262 -22.91 13.24 2.59
CA GLY A 262 -23.05 11.86 2.13
C GLY A 262 -22.28 10.90 3.03
N LYS A 263 -22.87 9.74 3.34
CA LYS A 263 -22.17 8.61 3.97
C LYS A 263 -22.12 7.45 2.99
N TYR A 264 -20.94 6.91 2.75
CA TYR A 264 -20.74 5.72 1.95
C TYR A 264 -20.17 4.62 2.83
N PHE A 265 -20.85 3.48 2.89
CA PHE A 265 -20.35 2.27 3.54
C PHE A 265 -19.71 1.40 2.47
N ILE A 266 -18.41 1.14 2.63
CA ILE A 266 -17.56 0.44 1.67
C ILE A 266 -17.02 -0.81 2.36
N ARG A 267 -17.34 -2.01 1.89
CA ARG A 267 -16.90 -3.27 2.50
C ARG A 267 -16.22 -4.19 1.47
N PRO A 268 -15.47 -5.23 1.88
CA PRO A 268 -14.93 -6.19 0.92
C PRO A 268 -16.06 -6.83 0.10
N HIS A 269 -15.86 -7.02 -1.20
CA HIS A 269 -16.75 -7.87 -2.00
C HIS A 269 -16.46 -9.34 -1.68
N SER A 270 -17.51 -10.16 -1.63
CA SER A 270 -17.51 -11.55 -1.17
C SER A 270 -17.39 -12.55 -2.31
#